data_AF-F2UJR2-F1
#
_entry.id   AF-F2UJR2-F1
#
_cell.length_a   1.000
_cell.length_b   1.000
_cell.length_c   1.000
_cell.angle_alpha   90.00
_cell.angle_beta   90.00
_cell.angle_gamma   90.00
#
_symmetry.space_group_name_H-M   'P 1'
#
loop_
_entity.id
_entity.type
_entity.pdbx_description
1 polymer ?
#
loop_
_entity_poly.entity_id
_entity_poly.type
_entity_poly.pdbx_seq_one_letter_code
_entity_poly.pdbx_strand_id
1 'polypeptide(L)'
;MSSTGLKMGGLEEWTTEQVVEFVKSIKDPLTPADTTRVVEKVEADGVTGKQLVRCMNVTQCQDILGLPIVKAGAVSRRVRKHLPPAKAPRKQAQGEETVPTFERKEVSEEPSHRFEPDKAEPADLDAASLRNVKFVHWSAGGLGSTGVFFADVGTGWVVAKPTGTETAGEIFATLLAKQLGIRCPNIRTLACADQEDVLRAMRFANGKQEHTQRLRNHRIQGLVFMELVKGYPLPACAMKVLAESSGPNLLRHEWGSGGPFIWTNFGNMENIMVQGRVKEDDGQLSIACIDQGTTCITNEKGRASYMERVRDGAHAACVERNVDSKPFKRLRDAILNGTGHDVGSEGCQLLMEGIQSGCAKLHAMLQSKPSILEDLLMQTGHAVSDFGELASGIERLELAFVQETASIICSVYEASGLTQ
;
A
#
# COMPACT_ATOMS: atom_id res chain seq x y z
N MET A 1 36.92 24.99 3.63
CA MET A 1 36.28 23.76 4.15
C MET A 1 35.97 22.88 2.95
N SER A 2 36.68 21.76 2.85
CA SER A 2 36.68 20.86 1.69
C SER A 2 35.38 20.04 1.63
N SER A 3 34.72 20.02 0.46
CA SER A 3 33.65 19.06 0.16
C SER A 3 34.25 17.67 0.00
N THR A 4 33.99 16.78 0.95
CA THR A 4 34.34 15.36 0.87
C THR A 4 33.48 14.70 -0.20
N GLY A 5 34.02 14.58 -1.41
CA GLY A 5 33.47 13.73 -2.45
C GLY A 5 33.70 12.27 -2.08
N LEU A 6 32.71 11.63 -1.44
CA LEU A 6 32.67 10.19 -1.28
C LEU A 6 32.58 9.55 -2.68
N LYS A 7 33.68 8.96 -3.15
CA LYS A 7 33.65 8.04 -4.29
C LYS A 7 32.88 6.81 -3.84
N MET A 8 31.73 6.56 -4.44
CA MET A 8 30.92 5.36 -4.17
C MET A 8 31.62 4.13 -4.77
N GLY A 9 32.56 3.56 -4.01
CA GLY A 9 32.91 2.14 -4.12
C GLY A 9 31.69 1.29 -3.79
N GLY A 10 31.70 0.01 -4.17
CA GLY A 10 30.62 -0.91 -3.86
C GLY A 10 30.27 -0.87 -2.36
N LEU A 11 28.98 -0.89 -2.03
CA LEU A 11 28.45 -0.85 -0.64
C LEU A 11 29.01 -1.97 0.28
N GLU A 12 29.76 -2.91 -0.30
CA GLU A 12 30.43 -4.04 0.37
C GLU A 12 31.75 -3.64 1.04
N GLU A 13 32.32 -2.48 0.69
CA GLU A 13 33.66 -2.05 1.16
C GLU A 13 33.61 -0.84 2.11
N TRP A 14 32.41 -0.47 2.59
CA TRP A 14 32.31 0.68 3.49
C TRP A 14 32.96 0.36 4.83
N THR A 15 33.96 1.16 5.22
CA THR A 15 34.52 1.10 6.57
C THR A 15 33.52 1.63 7.58
N THR A 16 33.68 1.25 8.84
CA THR A 16 32.88 1.76 9.96
C THR A 16 32.79 3.29 9.95
N GLU A 17 33.90 4.00 9.70
CA GLU A 17 33.94 5.46 9.63
C GLU A 17 33.08 6.03 8.49
N GLN A 18 33.01 5.34 7.35
CA GLN A 18 32.18 5.76 6.21
C GLN A 18 30.70 5.57 6.50
N VAL A 19 30.32 4.51 7.22
CA VAL A 19 28.95 4.27 7.69
C VAL A 19 28.55 5.37 8.69
N VAL A 20 29.44 5.74 9.61
CA VAL A 20 29.21 6.80 10.60
C VAL A 20 29.00 8.17 9.93
N GLU A 21 29.86 8.56 8.98
CA GLU A 21 29.69 9.80 8.22
C GLU A 21 28.41 9.81 7.39
N PHE A 22 28.02 8.66 6.82
CA PHE A 22 26.77 8.53 6.10
C PHE A 22 25.55 8.76 7.02
N VAL A 23 25.50 8.15 8.21
CA VAL A 23 24.41 8.34 9.19
C VAL A 23 24.26 9.81 9.57
N LYS A 24 25.37 10.53 9.77
CA LYS A 24 25.36 11.97 10.06
C LYS A 24 24.85 12.84 8.91
N SER A 25 24.90 12.33 7.67
CA SER A 25 24.50 13.08 6.46
C SER A 25 23.01 12.98 6.10
N ILE A 26 22.23 12.15 6.80
CA ILE A 26 20.82 11.91 6.51
C ILE A 26 19.98 13.18 6.79
N LYS A 27 19.12 13.51 5.83
CA LYS A 27 18.46 14.83 5.66
C LYS A 27 17.43 15.20 6.74
N ASP A 28 16.88 14.20 7.43
CA ASP A 28 16.05 14.38 8.63
C ASP A 28 16.90 13.95 9.83
N PRO A 29 17.44 14.90 10.62
CA PRO A 29 18.46 14.56 11.59
C PRO A 29 17.85 13.78 12.76
N LEU A 30 18.41 12.59 13.00
CA LEU A 30 18.40 11.98 14.33
C LEU A 30 18.86 13.01 15.35
N THR A 31 18.34 12.94 16.59
CA THR A 31 18.92 13.78 17.65
C THR A 31 20.41 13.41 17.82
N PRO A 32 21.26 14.32 18.35
CA PRO A 32 22.65 13.97 18.61
C PRO A 32 22.81 12.71 19.48
N ALA A 33 21.92 12.51 20.44
CA ALA A 33 21.92 11.30 21.29
C ALA A 33 21.55 10.03 20.53
N ASP A 34 20.58 10.10 19.61
CA ASP A 34 20.20 8.95 18.78
C ASP A 34 21.28 8.64 17.74
N THR A 35 21.93 9.67 17.19
CA THR A 35 23.08 9.51 16.30
C THR A 35 24.20 8.77 17.00
N THR A 36 24.57 9.18 18.23
CA THR A 36 25.60 8.49 19.02
C THR A 36 25.24 7.02 19.27
N ARG A 37 24.00 6.72 19.64
CA ARG A 37 23.55 5.33 19.87
C ARG A 37 23.58 4.46 18.62
N VAL A 38 23.22 5.01 17.47
CA VAL A 38 23.30 4.30 16.18
C VAL A 38 24.75 4.00 15.85
N VAL A 39 25.66 4.97 16.05
CA VAL A 39 27.10 4.80 15.80
C VAL A 39 27.71 3.74 16.71
N GLU A 40 27.52 3.85 18.03
CA GLU A 40 28.05 2.89 19.01
C GLU A 40 27.58 1.45 18.72
N LYS A 41 26.35 1.29 18.26
CA LYS A 41 25.80 -0.03 17.96
C LYS A 41 26.28 -0.59 16.62
N VAL A 42 26.44 0.26 15.60
CA VAL A 42 27.06 -0.14 14.33
C VAL A 42 28.50 -0.60 14.55
N GLU A 43 29.23 0.11 15.42
CA GLU A 43 30.60 -0.25 15.84
C GLU A 43 30.64 -1.57 16.62
N ALA A 44 29.73 -1.76 17.58
CA ALA A 44 29.67 -2.97 18.41
C ALA A 44 29.26 -4.22 17.62
N ASP A 45 28.30 -4.09 16.70
CA ASP A 45 27.70 -5.22 15.97
C ASP A 45 28.40 -5.51 14.63
N GLY A 46 29.42 -4.72 14.25
CA GLY A 46 30.17 -4.90 13.01
C GLY A 46 29.32 -4.76 11.74
N VAL A 47 28.31 -3.88 11.77
CA VAL A 47 27.31 -3.75 10.70
C VAL A 47 27.94 -3.15 9.45
N THR A 48 27.90 -3.89 8.35
CA THR A 48 28.39 -3.43 7.04
C THR A 48 27.48 -2.34 6.46
N GLY A 49 28.04 -1.44 5.63
CA GLY A 49 27.25 -0.40 4.94
C GLY A 49 26.06 -0.95 4.15
N LYS A 50 26.18 -2.15 3.57
CA LYS A 50 25.10 -2.87 2.87
C LYS A 50 23.91 -3.24 3.77
N GLN A 51 24.16 -3.61 5.03
CA GLN A 51 23.10 -3.92 5.99
C GLN A 51 22.37 -2.64 6.42
N LEU A 52 23.10 -1.54 6.60
CA LEU A 52 22.52 -0.27 7.00
C LEU A 52 21.62 0.34 5.91
N VAL A 53 22.06 0.30 4.64
CA VAL A 53 21.28 0.79 3.49
C VAL A 53 20.00 -0.01 3.24
N ARG A 54 19.98 -1.30 3.60
CA ARG A 54 18.76 -2.13 3.53
C ARG A 54 17.70 -1.78 4.58
N CYS A 55 18.07 -1.06 5.65
CA CYS A 55 17.18 -0.69 6.75
C CYS A 55 16.62 0.74 6.63
N MET A 56 16.69 1.35 5.44
CA MET A 56 16.48 2.78 5.19
C MET A 56 15.03 3.32 5.29
N ASN A 57 14.28 2.88 6.29
CA ASN A 57 13.36 3.81 6.93
C ASN A 57 13.77 3.97 8.41
N VAL A 58 13.70 5.20 8.94
CA VAL A 58 14.13 5.54 10.30
C VAL A 58 13.46 4.63 11.35
N THR A 59 12.22 4.21 11.09
CA THR A 59 11.44 3.31 11.93
C THR A 59 12.00 1.88 11.95
N GLN A 60 12.53 1.37 10.85
CA GLN A 60 13.16 0.05 10.73
C GLN A 60 14.54 0.01 11.39
N CYS A 61 15.31 1.11 11.30
CA CYS A 61 16.53 1.27 12.10
C CYS A 61 16.23 1.28 13.61
N GLN A 62 15.17 1.96 14.03
CA GLN A 62 14.76 1.99 15.45
C GLN A 62 14.33 0.61 15.96
N ASP A 63 13.60 -0.16 15.15
CA ASP A 63 13.15 -1.53 15.46
C ASP A 63 14.32 -2.52 15.59
N ILE A 64 15.29 -2.50 14.66
CA ILE A 64 16.46 -3.40 14.69
C ILE A 64 17.36 -3.09 15.88
N LEU A 65 17.48 -1.80 16.26
CA LEU A 65 18.41 -1.36 17.30
C LEU A 65 17.81 -1.40 18.71
N GLY A 66 16.51 -1.66 18.85
CA GLY A 66 15.81 -1.70 20.14
C GLY A 66 15.68 -0.33 20.79
N LEU A 67 15.69 0.74 19.99
CA LEU A 67 15.56 2.10 20.48
C LEU A 67 14.07 2.44 20.68
N PRO A 68 13.70 3.22 21.71
CA PRO A 68 12.33 3.66 21.86
C PRO A 68 11.90 4.48 20.63
N ILE A 69 10.81 4.06 19.99
CA ILE A 69 10.23 4.77 18.84
C ILE A 69 9.81 6.16 19.31
N VAL A 70 10.58 7.18 18.92
CA VAL A 70 10.23 8.57 19.18
C VAL A 70 9.00 8.88 18.33
N LYS A 71 7.87 9.18 18.98
CA LYS A 71 6.65 9.61 18.31
C LYS A 71 6.97 10.78 17.39
N ALA A 72 6.79 10.60 16.08
CA ALA A 72 6.83 11.68 15.12
C ALA A 72 5.60 12.59 15.33
N GLY A 73 5.63 13.38 16.38
CA GLY A 73 4.68 14.45 16.63
C GLY A 73 5.32 15.79 16.29
N ALA A 74 5.09 16.28 15.07
CA ALA A 74 4.93 17.69 14.72
C ALA A 74 5.09 17.93 13.21
N VAL A 75 4.01 17.81 12.44
CA VAL A 75 3.84 18.66 11.25
C VAL A 75 2.37 19.08 11.15
N SER A 76 2.02 20.15 11.86
CA SER A 76 0.88 20.97 11.50
C SER A 76 1.16 22.42 11.86
N ARG A 77 0.79 23.31 10.93
CA ARG A 77 0.88 24.78 10.94
C ARG A 77 2.22 25.40 10.50
N ARG A 78 2.30 25.77 9.22
CA ARG A 78 2.37 27.20 8.83
C ARG A 78 1.98 27.42 7.36
N VAL A 79 0.85 28.10 7.24
CA VAL A 79 0.23 28.79 6.11
C VAL A 79 1.25 29.42 5.14
N ARG A 80 1.22 29.00 3.87
CA ARG A 80 1.68 29.78 2.72
C ARG A 80 0.68 30.91 2.46
N LYS A 81 0.94 32.10 2.97
CA LYS A 81 0.41 33.36 2.42
C LYS A 81 1.59 34.32 2.31
N HIS A 82 1.78 34.86 1.11
CA HIS A 82 2.72 35.95 0.73
C HIS A 82 4.09 35.60 0.15
N LEU A 83 4.14 34.91 -1.00
CA LEU A 83 5.25 35.07 -1.95
C LEU A 83 4.72 35.21 -3.39
N PRO A 84 5.14 36.24 -4.16
CA PRO A 84 4.85 36.33 -5.59
C PRO A 84 5.67 35.32 -6.40
N PRO A 85 5.26 34.95 -7.63
CA PRO A 85 5.95 33.95 -8.42
C PRO A 85 7.37 34.40 -8.81
N ALA A 86 8.34 33.51 -8.66
CA ALA A 86 9.71 33.73 -9.13
C ALA A 86 9.76 33.73 -10.67
N LYS A 87 10.43 34.73 -11.25
CA LYS A 87 10.71 34.84 -12.68
C LYS A 87 11.65 33.73 -13.14
N ALA A 88 11.36 33.14 -14.30
CA ALA A 88 12.20 32.14 -14.96
C ALA A 88 13.59 32.71 -15.31
N PRO A 89 14.69 31.94 -15.13
CA PRO A 89 16.00 32.34 -15.62
C PRO A 89 16.12 32.16 -17.14
N ARG A 90 16.78 33.15 -17.75
CA ARG A 90 17.14 33.25 -19.17
C ARG A 90 18.01 32.09 -19.63
N LYS A 91 17.74 31.60 -20.84
CA LYS A 91 18.54 30.63 -21.61
C LYS A 91 19.99 31.11 -21.80
N GLN A 92 20.95 30.18 -21.70
CA GLN A 92 22.20 30.25 -22.44
C GLN A 92 22.17 29.19 -23.54
N ALA A 93 22.53 29.63 -24.74
CA ALA A 93 22.58 28.83 -25.96
C ALA A 93 23.87 28.00 -25.99
N GLN A 94 23.77 26.74 -26.41
CA GLN A 94 24.89 25.96 -26.94
C GLN A 94 24.40 24.79 -27.80
N GLY A 95 24.94 24.72 -29.03
CA GLY A 95 25.19 23.49 -29.80
C GLY A 95 24.02 22.86 -30.54
N GLU A 96 23.85 23.22 -31.82
CA GLU A 96 23.01 22.50 -32.77
C GLU A 96 23.68 21.18 -33.21
N GLU A 97 23.05 20.05 -32.87
CA GLU A 97 23.17 18.79 -33.62
C GLU A 97 21.80 18.51 -34.25
N THR A 98 21.76 18.45 -35.58
CA THR A 98 20.55 18.29 -36.37
C THR A 98 20.02 16.85 -36.30
N VAL A 99 19.13 16.60 -35.35
CA VAL A 99 18.28 15.40 -35.29
C VAL A 99 17.12 15.58 -36.31
N PRO A 100 16.70 14.53 -37.05
CA PRO A 100 15.60 14.64 -38.02
C PRO A 100 14.33 15.15 -37.34
N THR A 101 13.88 16.34 -37.74
CA THR A 101 12.61 16.94 -37.31
C THR A 101 11.46 16.16 -37.93
N PHE A 102 10.87 15.26 -37.14
CA PHE A 102 9.47 14.88 -37.35
C PHE A 102 8.63 16.13 -37.09
N GLU A 103 7.89 16.59 -38.09
CA GLU A 103 6.89 17.66 -37.94
C GLU A 103 5.88 17.23 -36.87
N ARG A 104 6.10 17.74 -35.66
CA ARG A 104 5.17 17.61 -34.55
C ARG A 104 4.02 18.55 -34.87
N LYS A 105 2.95 18.04 -35.47
CA LYS A 105 1.68 18.78 -35.53
C LYS A 105 1.38 19.24 -34.10
N GLU A 106 1.35 20.55 -33.90
CA GLU A 106 0.84 21.15 -32.67
C GLU A 106 -0.62 20.73 -32.56
N VAL A 107 -0.85 19.66 -31.80
CA VAL A 107 -2.18 19.24 -31.41
C VAL A 107 -2.71 20.39 -30.56
N SER A 108 -3.69 21.12 -31.09
CA SER A 108 -4.44 22.12 -30.34
C SER A 108 -4.79 21.53 -28.98
N GLU A 109 -4.51 22.26 -27.89
CA GLU A 109 -4.82 21.84 -26.52
C GLU A 109 -6.33 21.63 -26.38
N GLU A 110 -6.81 20.45 -26.77
CA GLU A 110 -8.17 20.01 -26.52
C GLU A 110 -8.40 20.05 -25.00
N PRO A 111 -9.63 20.43 -24.58
CA PRO A 111 -9.97 20.63 -23.18
C PRO A 111 -9.43 19.46 -22.36
N SER A 112 -8.51 19.77 -21.44
CA SER A 112 -7.66 18.82 -20.76
C SER A 112 -8.46 17.62 -20.29
N HIS A 113 -8.38 16.50 -21.02
CA HIS A 113 -8.84 15.22 -20.52
C HIS A 113 -8.05 14.97 -19.25
N ARG A 114 -8.70 15.20 -18.11
CA ARG A 114 -8.14 15.03 -16.78
C ARG A 114 -9.03 14.01 -16.09
N PHE A 115 -8.41 13.11 -15.35
CA PHE A 115 -9.17 12.24 -14.47
C PHE A 115 -9.91 13.10 -13.43
N GLU A 116 -11.24 13.05 -13.48
CA GLU A 116 -12.14 13.69 -12.53
C GLU A 116 -12.85 12.57 -11.76
N PRO A 117 -12.42 12.25 -10.52
CA PRO A 117 -12.92 11.10 -9.78
C PRO A 117 -14.45 11.05 -9.66
N ASP A 118 -15.08 12.23 -9.47
CA ASP A 118 -16.54 12.33 -9.29
C ASP A 118 -17.34 12.05 -10.59
N LYS A 119 -16.70 12.14 -11.77
CA LYS A 119 -17.31 11.89 -13.08
C LYS A 119 -16.85 10.59 -13.74
N ALA A 120 -15.82 9.95 -13.19
CA ALA A 120 -15.28 8.73 -13.74
C ALA A 120 -16.21 7.56 -13.44
N GLU A 121 -16.58 6.80 -14.47
CA GLU A 121 -17.29 5.54 -14.34
C GLU A 121 -16.32 4.36 -14.48
N PRO A 122 -16.44 3.30 -13.67
CA PRO A 122 -15.62 2.11 -13.80
C PRO A 122 -15.89 1.44 -15.16
N ALA A 123 -14.83 0.97 -15.81
CA ALA A 123 -14.97 0.10 -16.98
C ALA A 123 -15.25 -1.34 -16.56
N ASP A 124 -15.87 -2.10 -17.45
CA ASP A 124 -15.85 -3.56 -17.40
C ASP A 124 -14.42 -4.08 -17.66
N LEU A 125 -13.85 -4.77 -16.66
CA LEU A 125 -12.48 -5.27 -16.71
C LEU A 125 -12.28 -6.35 -17.77
N ASP A 126 -13.31 -7.12 -18.12
CA ASP A 126 -13.19 -8.19 -19.12
C ASP A 126 -13.14 -7.62 -20.55
N ALA A 127 -13.86 -6.52 -20.77
CA ALA A 127 -13.83 -5.75 -22.01
C ALA A 127 -12.63 -4.77 -22.11
N ALA A 128 -12.01 -4.41 -20.98
CA ALA A 128 -10.89 -3.47 -20.96
C ALA A 128 -9.67 -4.00 -21.72
N SER A 129 -9.07 -3.15 -22.56
CA SER A 129 -7.91 -3.50 -23.38
C SER A 129 -6.90 -2.35 -23.42
N LEU A 130 -5.61 -2.68 -23.36
CA LEU A 130 -4.53 -1.71 -23.53
C LEU A 130 -4.59 -0.98 -24.88
N ARG A 131 -5.13 -1.64 -25.91
CA ARG A 131 -5.29 -1.04 -27.25
C ARG A 131 -6.33 0.07 -27.28
N ASN A 132 -7.24 0.10 -26.31
CA ASN A 132 -8.31 1.08 -26.22
C ASN A 132 -7.98 2.21 -25.24
N VAL A 133 -6.79 2.23 -24.65
CA VAL A 133 -6.38 3.29 -23.71
C VAL A 133 -6.25 4.60 -24.47
N LYS A 134 -7.14 5.55 -24.16
CA LYS A 134 -7.17 6.89 -24.74
C LYS A 134 -6.38 7.88 -23.89
N PHE A 135 -6.44 7.72 -22.57
CA PHE A 135 -5.86 8.65 -21.63
C PHE A 135 -5.37 7.94 -20.37
N VAL A 136 -4.34 8.52 -19.73
CA VAL A 136 -3.70 7.99 -18.53
C VAL A 136 -3.39 9.15 -17.61
N HIS A 137 -3.95 9.11 -16.40
CA HIS A 137 -3.64 10.00 -15.32
C HIS A 137 -2.78 9.30 -14.28
N TRP A 138 -1.63 9.85 -13.94
CA TRP A 138 -0.85 9.33 -12.82
C TRP A 138 -1.47 9.80 -11.49
N SER A 139 -1.67 8.86 -10.56
CA SER A 139 -2.08 9.19 -9.19
C SER A 139 -0.90 9.75 -8.40
N ALA A 140 -0.87 11.08 -8.23
CA ALA A 140 0.15 11.76 -7.46
C ALA A 140 0.02 11.54 -5.93
N GLY A 141 -1.07 10.93 -5.46
CA GLY A 141 -1.44 10.84 -4.05
C GLY A 141 -0.96 9.58 -3.30
N GLY A 142 -0.34 8.62 -3.98
CA GLY A 142 0.12 7.38 -3.33
C GLY A 142 1.45 7.55 -2.61
N LEU A 143 1.47 7.43 -1.27
CA LEU A 143 2.69 7.24 -0.49
C LEU A 143 3.30 5.88 -0.81
N GLY A 144 4.16 5.80 -1.83
CA GLY A 144 5.09 4.67 -2.00
C GLY A 144 4.81 3.66 -3.12
N SER A 145 3.64 3.68 -3.77
CA SER A 145 3.41 2.77 -4.91
C SER A 145 4.23 3.22 -6.14
N THR A 146 4.91 2.27 -6.78
CA THR A 146 5.75 2.41 -7.99
C THR A 146 5.00 2.87 -9.24
N GLY A 147 3.73 3.25 -9.15
CA GLY A 147 2.98 3.95 -10.19
C GLY A 147 1.53 3.46 -10.28
N VAL A 148 0.62 4.05 -9.52
CA VAL A 148 -0.82 3.87 -9.77
C VAL A 148 -1.26 4.85 -10.86
N PHE A 149 -1.96 4.33 -11.87
CA PHE A 149 -2.49 5.11 -12.97
C PHE A 149 -4.00 4.94 -13.07
N PHE A 150 -4.72 5.98 -13.45
CA PHE A 150 -6.10 5.90 -13.91
C PHE A 150 -6.09 5.93 -15.43
N ALA A 151 -6.57 4.87 -16.07
CA ALA A 151 -6.58 4.75 -17.52
C ALA A 151 -8.02 4.76 -18.05
N ASP A 152 -8.30 5.67 -18.98
CA ASP A 152 -9.54 5.67 -19.76
C ASP A 152 -9.38 4.67 -20.92
N VAL A 153 -10.10 3.55 -20.84
CA VAL A 153 -10.08 2.47 -21.83
C VAL A 153 -11.21 2.60 -22.87
N GLY A 154 -11.82 3.77 -22.97
CA GLY A 154 -12.87 4.11 -23.93
C GLY A 154 -14.27 3.68 -23.51
N THR A 155 -14.43 2.61 -22.74
CA THR A 155 -15.69 2.17 -22.12
C THR A 155 -15.86 2.65 -20.68
N GLY A 156 -14.84 3.29 -20.11
CA GLY A 156 -14.79 3.74 -18.73
C GLY A 156 -13.36 3.83 -18.24
N TRP A 157 -13.20 3.93 -16.92
CA TRP A 157 -11.92 4.06 -16.25
C TRP A 157 -11.54 2.78 -15.51
N VAL A 158 -10.26 2.42 -15.60
CA VAL A 158 -9.64 1.39 -14.76
C VAL A 158 -8.49 2.00 -13.97
N VAL A 159 -8.14 1.35 -12.87
CA VAL A 159 -6.87 1.59 -12.19
C VAL A 159 -5.84 0.62 -12.79
N ALA A 160 -4.73 1.13 -13.28
CA ALA A 160 -3.63 0.33 -13.80
C ALA A 160 -2.41 0.45 -12.88
N LYS A 161 -1.87 -0.69 -12.45
CA LYS A 161 -0.63 -0.78 -11.68
C LYS A 161 0.42 -1.60 -12.44
N PRO A 162 1.68 -1.17 -12.54
CA PRO A 162 2.79 -2.03 -12.95
C PRO A 162 2.89 -3.25 -12.05
N THR A 163 3.16 -4.40 -12.65
CA THR A 163 3.47 -5.61 -11.87
C THR A 163 4.80 -5.45 -11.13
N GLY A 164 4.93 -6.12 -10.01
CA GLY A 164 6.15 -6.17 -9.21
C GLY A 164 6.11 -7.31 -8.19
N THR A 165 7.11 -7.37 -7.32
CA THR A 165 7.30 -8.50 -6.40
C THR A 165 6.22 -8.66 -5.32
N GLU A 166 5.20 -7.81 -5.30
CA GLU A 166 4.05 -7.90 -4.39
C GLU A 166 2.75 -8.27 -5.14
N THR A 167 2.78 -8.39 -6.47
CA THR A 167 1.58 -8.60 -7.29
C THR A 167 0.85 -9.90 -6.97
N ALA A 168 1.58 -11.01 -6.78
CA ALA A 168 0.98 -12.27 -6.38
C ALA A 168 0.31 -12.15 -5.00
N GLY A 169 0.97 -11.47 -4.05
CA GLY A 169 0.41 -11.15 -2.75
C GLY A 169 -0.88 -10.33 -2.83
N GLU A 170 -0.93 -9.34 -3.74
CA GLU A 170 -2.13 -8.54 -3.95
C GLU A 170 -3.31 -9.34 -4.51
N ILE A 171 -3.03 -10.20 -5.49
CA ILE A 171 -4.04 -11.08 -6.10
C ILE A 171 -4.56 -12.09 -5.09
N PHE A 172 -3.67 -12.79 -4.37
CA PHE A 172 -4.05 -13.77 -3.36
C PHE A 172 -4.92 -13.14 -2.26
N ALA A 173 -4.49 -12.00 -1.70
CA ALA A 173 -5.23 -11.30 -0.67
C ALA A 173 -6.61 -10.86 -1.16
N THR A 174 -6.73 -10.40 -2.41
CA THR A 174 -8.00 -10.02 -3.02
C THR A 174 -8.93 -11.21 -3.21
N LEU A 175 -8.42 -12.35 -3.69
CA LEU A 175 -9.24 -13.56 -3.86
C LEU A 175 -9.73 -14.10 -2.51
N LEU A 176 -8.86 -14.14 -1.49
CA LEU A 176 -9.23 -14.55 -0.13
C LEU A 176 -10.27 -13.60 0.48
N ALA A 177 -10.07 -12.28 0.37
CA ALA A 177 -11.01 -11.29 0.87
C ALA A 177 -12.41 -11.48 0.27
N LYS A 178 -12.51 -11.75 -1.03
CA LYS A 178 -13.78 -12.07 -1.70
C LYS A 178 -14.46 -13.32 -1.14
N GLN A 179 -13.70 -14.38 -0.84
CA GLN A 179 -14.26 -15.59 -0.21
C GLN A 179 -14.82 -15.29 1.20
N LEU A 180 -14.23 -14.34 1.91
CA LEU A 180 -14.68 -13.87 3.22
C LEU A 180 -15.82 -12.84 3.14
N GLY A 181 -16.30 -12.50 1.94
CA GLY A 181 -17.32 -11.47 1.74
C GLY A 181 -16.82 -10.03 1.91
N ILE A 182 -15.50 -9.83 2.02
CA ILE A 182 -14.88 -8.51 2.09
C ILE A 182 -14.80 -7.94 0.68
N ARG A 183 -15.34 -6.73 0.51
CA ARG A 183 -15.34 -6.04 -0.78
C ARG A 183 -13.93 -5.55 -1.11
N CYS A 184 -13.36 -6.10 -2.18
CA CYS A 184 -12.12 -5.65 -2.81
C CYS A 184 -12.37 -5.38 -4.30
N PRO A 185 -11.64 -4.46 -4.95
CA PRO A 185 -11.75 -4.22 -6.39
C PRO A 185 -11.54 -5.52 -7.16
N ASN A 186 -12.28 -5.69 -8.27
CA ASN A 186 -11.94 -6.75 -9.21
C ASN A 186 -10.53 -6.49 -9.79
N ILE A 187 -9.79 -7.57 -10.04
CA ILE A 187 -8.41 -7.50 -10.54
C ILE A 187 -8.31 -8.41 -11.76
N ARG A 188 -7.62 -7.92 -12.79
CA ARG A 188 -7.24 -8.64 -14.00
C ARG A 188 -5.78 -8.38 -14.30
N THR A 189 -5.01 -9.45 -14.51
CA THR A 189 -3.62 -9.38 -14.93
C THR A 189 -3.52 -9.27 -16.45
N LEU A 190 -2.56 -8.47 -16.92
CA LEU A 190 -2.25 -8.28 -18.32
C LEU A 190 -0.76 -8.49 -18.52
N ALA A 191 -0.40 -9.66 -19.04
CA ALA A 191 0.95 -9.90 -19.51
C ALA A 191 1.22 -9.02 -20.72
N CYS A 192 2.38 -8.38 -20.70
CA CYS A 192 2.80 -7.51 -21.78
C CYS A 192 3.85 -8.27 -22.56
N ALA A 193 3.44 -8.82 -23.72
CA ALA A 193 4.35 -9.53 -24.61
C ALA A 193 5.53 -8.66 -25.06
N ASP A 194 5.32 -7.34 -25.12
CA ASP A 194 6.37 -6.33 -25.28
C ASP A 194 6.10 -5.13 -24.35
N GLN A 195 7.14 -4.65 -23.67
CA GLN A 195 7.13 -3.41 -22.91
C GLN A 195 6.73 -2.22 -23.79
N GLU A 196 6.96 -2.32 -25.11
CA GLU A 196 6.48 -1.35 -26.10
C GLU A 196 4.96 -1.17 -26.09
N ASP A 197 4.14 -2.19 -25.86
CA ASP A 197 2.67 -2.02 -25.91
C ASP A 197 2.15 -1.21 -24.72
N VAL A 198 2.73 -1.42 -23.54
CA VAL A 198 2.48 -0.59 -22.35
C VAL A 198 2.97 0.83 -22.59
N LEU A 199 4.20 0.98 -23.07
CA LEU A 199 4.78 2.28 -23.33
C LEU A 199 4.04 3.01 -24.45
N ARG A 200 3.51 2.31 -25.45
CA ARG A 200 2.72 2.87 -26.55
C ARG A 200 1.37 3.35 -26.03
N ALA A 201 0.63 2.51 -25.32
CA ALA A 201 -0.62 2.90 -24.66
C ALA A 201 -0.43 4.13 -23.74
N MET A 202 0.68 4.20 -23.01
CA MET A 202 0.96 5.28 -22.06
C MET A 202 1.57 6.54 -22.73
N ARG A 203 2.27 6.40 -23.86
CA ARG A 203 2.81 7.55 -24.65
C ARG A 203 1.72 8.28 -25.42
N PHE A 204 0.71 7.57 -25.96
CA PHE A 204 -0.41 8.21 -26.66
C PHE A 204 -1.32 9.02 -25.71
N ALA A 205 -1.32 8.67 -24.43
CA ALA A 205 -2.13 9.29 -23.39
C ALA A 205 -1.61 10.66 -22.87
N ASN A 206 -0.72 11.34 -23.60
CA ASN A 206 -0.16 12.66 -23.21
C ASN A 206 0.59 12.64 -21.85
N GLY A 207 1.15 11.49 -21.47
CA GLY A 207 1.92 11.36 -20.24
C GLY A 207 3.13 12.30 -20.23
N LYS A 208 3.32 13.06 -19.14
CA LYS A 208 4.57 13.81 -18.91
C LYS A 208 5.75 12.84 -19.00
N GLN A 209 6.91 13.32 -19.49
CA GLN A 209 8.12 12.49 -19.65
C GLN A 209 8.51 11.70 -18.39
N GLU A 210 8.22 12.25 -17.21
CA GLU A 210 8.39 11.62 -15.89
C GLU A 210 7.53 10.34 -15.71
N HIS A 211 6.29 10.32 -16.21
CA HIS A 211 5.42 9.14 -16.12
C HIS A 211 6.00 7.99 -16.94
N THR A 212 6.50 8.30 -18.13
CA THR A 212 7.13 7.33 -19.04
C THR A 212 8.42 6.76 -18.43
N GLN A 213 9.21 7.55 -17.70
CA GLN A 213 10.42 7.06 -17.03
C GLN A 213 10.13 6.01 -15.96
N ARG A 214 9.05 6.16 -15.19
CA ARG A 214 8.66 5.19 -14.15
C ARG A 214 8.23 3.85 -14.76
N LEU A 215 7.55 3.90 -15.91
CA LEU A 215 7.11 2.73 -16.66
C LEU A 215 8.23 2.06 -17.48
N ARG A 216 9.33 2.77 -17.73
CA ARG A 216 10.53 2.22 -18.40
C ARG A 216 11.40 1.38 -17.47
N ASN A 217 10.95 1.11 -16.25
CA ASN A 217 11.63 0.16 -15.39
C ASN A 217 11.57 -1.24 -16.04
N HIS A 218 12.72 -1.77 -16.44
CA HIS A 218 12.90 -3.09 -17.07
C HIS A 218 12.37 -4.26 -16.20
N ARG A 219 12.02 -3.99 -14.94
CA ARG A 219 11.40 -4.96 -14.03
C ARG A 219 9.89 -5.08 -14.20
N ILE A 220 9.24 -4.17 -14.92
CA ILE A 220 7.81 -4.23 -15.18
C ILE A 220 7.57 -5.25 -16.28
N GLN A 221 6.97 -6.38 -15.92
CA GLN A 221 6.67 -7.49 -16.85
C GLN A 221 5.19 -7.54 -17.28
N GLY A 222 4.37 -6.69 -16.70
CA GLY A 222 2.96 -6.62 -17.00
C GLY A 222 2.26 -5.45 -16.31
N LEU A 223 0.95 -5.44 -16.45
CA LEU A 223 0.06 -4.54 -15.74
C LEU A 223 -0.99 -5.34 -14.99
N VAL A 224 -1.44 -4.79 -13.88
CA VAL A 224 -2.63 -5.21 -13.16
C VAL A 224 -3.68 -4.14 -13.42
N PHE A 225 -4.76 -4.52 -14.11
CA PHE A 225 -5.97 -3.71 -14.19
C PHE A 225 -6.84 -4.02 -12.98
N MET A 226 -7.29 -2.97 -12.32
CA MET A 226 -8.16 -3.04 -11.17
C MET A 226 -9.40 -2.19 -11.44
N GLU A 227 -10.52 -2.64 -10.92
CA GLU A 227 -11.77 -1.90 -10.94
C GLU A 227 -11.56 -0.52 -10.29
N LEU A 228 -12.09 0.53 -10.91
CA LEU A 228 -12.15 1.84 -10.28
C LEU A 228 -13.20 1.84 -9.16
N VAL A 229 -12.73 1.85 -7.91
CA VAL A 229 -13.61 1.99 -6.74
C VAL A 229 -14.05 3.45 -6.62
N LYS A 230 -15.30 3.75 -6.99
CA LYS A 230 -15.91 5.06 -6.78
C LYS A 230 -16.16 5.27 -5.30
N GLY A 231 -15.41 6.19 -4.70
CA GLY A 231 -15.48 6.50 -3.28
C GLY A 231 -14.38 7.47 -2.86
N TYR A 232 -14.28 7.70 -1.56
CA TYR A 232 -13.20 8.49 -0.98
C TYR A 232 -12.40 7.62 -0.01
N PRO A 233 -11.09 7.81 0.08
CA PRO A 233 -10.30 7.19 1.15
C PRO A 233 -10.87 7.56 2.52
N LEU A 234 -10.74 6.67 3.49
CA LEU A 234 -11.29 6.86 4.83
C LEU A 234 -10.82 8.18 5.50
N PRO A 235 -9.53 8.58 5.42
CA PRO A 235 -9.09 9.89 5.90
C PRO A 235 -9.82 11.07 5.24
N ALA A 236 -10.02 11.00 3.93
CA ALA A 236 -10.73 12.04 3.18
C ALA A 236 -12.23 12.10 3.54
N CYS A 237 -12.85 10.95 3.84
CA CYS A 237 -14.22 10.90 4.35
C CYS A 237 -14.32 11.57 5.71
N ALA A 238 -13.39 11.24 6.61
CA ALA A 238 -13.36 11.80 7.95
C ALA A 238 -13.36 13.33 7.93
N MET A 239 -12.56 13.94 7.05
CA MET A 239 -12.55 15.40 6.88
C MET A 239 -13.83 15.98 6.27
N LYS A 240 -14.56 15.21 5.45
CA LYS A 240 -15.75 15.66 4.72
C LYS A 240 -17.06 15.48 5.51
N VAL A 241 -17.15 14.46 6.36
CA VAL A 241 -18.39 14.05 7.05
C VAL A 241 -18.37 14.39 8.54
N LEU A 242 -17.23 14.24 9.21
CA LEU A 242 -17.18 14.28 10.68
C LEU A 242 -17.22 15.70 11.26
N ALA A 243 -17.33 16.72 10.41
CA ALA A 243 -17.76 18.04 10.84
C ALA A 243 -19.23 18.04 11.31
N GLU A 244 -20.03 17.04 10.91
CA GLU A 244 -21.49 16.97 11.10
C GLU A 244 -21.92 15.58 11.64
N SER A 245 -21.63 15.29 12.91
CA SER A 245 -22.34 14.32 13.80
C SER A 245 -22.54 12.83 13.43
N SER A 246 -22.14 12.30 12.27
CA SER A 246 -22.48 10.92 11.82
C SER A 246 -21.34 9.87 11.84
N GLY A 247 -20.24 10.13 12.55
CA GLY A 247 -19.06 9.25 12.57
C GLY A 247 -19.22 7.77 12.99
N PRO A 248 -20.14 7.40 13.91
CA PRO A 248 -20.26 6.03 14.37
C PRO A 248 -20.76 5.02 13.31
N ASN A 249 -21.53 5.47 12.31
CA ASN A 249 -22.17 4.57 11.34
C ASN A 249 -21.20 4.03 10.28
N LEU A 250 -20.14 4.78 9.96
CA LEU A 250 -19.11 4.38 8.98
C LEU A 250 -18.37 3.09 9.36
N LEU A 251 -18.33 2.75 10.65
CA LEU A 251 -17.52 1.65 11.17
C LEU A 251 -18.28 0.30 11.23
N ARG A 252 -19.58 0.29 10.92
CA ARG A 252 -20.45 -0.90 11.00
C ARG A 252 -20.20 -1.95 9.90
N HIS A 253 -19.35 -1.65 8.93
CA HIS A 253 -19.07 -2.55 7.79
C HIS A 253 -17.80 -3.38 8.02
N GLU A 254 -17.71 -4.55 7.40
CA GLU A 254 -16.61 -5.50 7.56
C GLU A 254 -15.25 -4.88 7.17
N TRP A 255 -14.33 -4.79 8.14
CA TRP A 255 -12.99 -4.25 7.93
C TRP A 255 -12.06 -5.33 7.38
N GLY A 256 -11.42 -5.04 6.24
CA GLY A 256 -10.34 -5.86 5.70
C GLY A 256 -9.00 -5.65 6.44
N SER A 257 -8.01 -6.45 6.04
CA SER A 257 -6.68 -6.61 6.66
C SER A 257 -5.75 -5.38 6.69
N GLY A 258 -6.21 -4.19 6.30
CA GLY A 258 -5.37 -2.98 6.17
C GLY A 258 -4.99 -2.27 7.47
N GLY A 259 -5.63 -2.61 8.60
CA GLY A 259 -5.38 -2.01 9.90
C GLY A 259 -4.24 -2.66 10.68
N PRO A 260 -3.56 -1.94 11.58
CA PRO A 260 -2.49 -2.49 12.41
C PRO A 260 -3.04 -3.29 13.59
N PHE A 261 -3.90 -4.28 13.31
CA PHE A 261 -4.43 -5.14 14.36
C PHE A 261 -3.36 -6.13 14.82
N ILE A 262 -2.71 -6.79 13.85
CA ILE A 262 -1.62 -7.76 14.07
C ILE A 262 -0.25 -7.10 13.91
N TRP A 263 -0.13 -6.11 13.03
CA TRP A 263 1.13 -5.41 12.75
C TRP A 263 1.40 -4.29 13.75
N THR A 264 2.68 -3.99 14.00
CA THR A 264 3.11 -2.91 14.90
C THR A 264 3.27 -1.56 14.19
N ASN A 265 3.08 -1.52 12.86
CA ASN A 265 3.06 -0.27 12.10
C ASN A 265 1.77 0.53 12.37
N PHE A 266 1.62 1.69 11.74
CA PHE A 266 0.42 2.53 11.88
C PHE A 266 -0.73 2.12 10.93
N GLY A 267 -0.55 1.06 10.13
CA GLY A 267 -1.42 0.74 9.01
C GLY A 267 -1.43 1.82 7.93
N ASN A 268 -2.32 1.67 6.95
CA ASN A 268 -2.57 2.69 5.93
C ASN A 268 -4.07 2.85 5.70
N MET A 269 -4.68 3.85 6.34
CA MET A 269 -6.12 4.11 6.22
C MET A 269 -6.53 4.60 4.83
N GLU A 270 -5.59 5.04 3.99
CA GLU A 270 -5.85 5.37 2.58
C GLU A 270 -6.24 4.13 1.75
N ASN A 271 -5.90 2.93 2.23
CA ASN A 271 -6.25 1.66 1.58
C ASN A 271 -7.69 1.19 1.90
N ILE A 272 -8.46 2.03 2.60
CA ILE A 272 -9.87 1.81 2.91
C ILE A 272 -10.68 2.87 2.17
N MET A 273 -11.45 2.46 1.17
CA MET A 273 -12.33 3.33 0.41
C MET A 273 -13.75 3.25 0.97
N VAL A 274 -14.38 4.39 1.19
CA VAL A 274 -15.80 4.47 1.51
C VAL A 274 -16.56 4.86 0.24
N GLN A 275 -17.52 4.04 -0.12
CA GLN A 275 -18.43 4.24 -1.25
C GLN A 275 -19.80 4.69 -0.73
N GLY A 276 -20.59 5.29 -1.62
CA GLY A 276 -21.93 5.81 -1.31
C GLY A 276 -21.96 7.33 -1.12
N ARG A 277 -23.12 7.85 -0.72
CA ARG A 277 -23.33 9.29 -0.52
C ARG A 277 -22.79 9.71 0.84
N VAL A 278 -21.48 9.91 0.90
CA VAL A 278 -20.75 10.29 2.12
C VAL A 278 -21.34 11.51 2.87
N LYS A 279 -22.11 12.39 2.20
CA LYS A 279 -22.81 13.54 2.83
C LYS A 279 -24.23 13.27 3.34
N GLU A 280 -24.84 12.16 2.92
CA GLU A 280 -26.22 11.79 3.26
C GLU A 280 -26.14 10.48 4.05
N ASP A 281 -26.50 10.48 5.33
CA ASP A 281 -26.60 9.24 6.11
C ASP A 281 -27.90 8.49 5.72
N ASP A 282 -27.92 7.97 4.48
CA ASP A 282 -29.00 7.17 3.92
C ASP A 282 -28.83 5.67 4.21
N GLY A 283 -27.82 5.31 5.02
CA GLY A 283 -27.46 3.92 5.31
C GLY A 283 -26.87 3.16 4.12
N GLN A 284 -26.51 3.84 3.01
CA GLN A 284 -25.95 3.19 1.81
C GLN A 284 -24.42 3.27 1.72
N LEU A 285 -23.74 3.62 2.82
CA LEU A 285 -22.28 3.58 2.83
C LEU A 285 -21.82 2.12 2.74
N SER A 286 -20.74 1.90 1.99
CA SER A 286 -20.07 0.60 1.94
C SER A 286 -18.57 0.78 1.95
N ILE A 287 -17.84 -0.16 2.54
CA ILE A 287 -16.39 -0.16 2.57
C ILE A 287 -15.87 -1.03 1.43
N ALA A 288 -14.84 -0.56 0.74
CA ALA A 288 -14.03 -1.35 -0.17
C ALA A 288 -12.56 -1.26 0.24
N CYS A 289 -11.93 -2.40 0.47
CA CYS A 289 -10.51 -2.49 0.78
C CYS A 289 -9.73 -2.53 -0.53
N ILE A 290 -8.84 -1.56 -0.75
CA ILE A 290 -7.95 -1.51 -1.91
C ILE A 290 -6.54 -1.88 -1.48
N ASP A 291 -5.68 -2.20 -2.44
CA ASP A 291 -4.23 -2.39 -2.20
C ASP A 291 -3.96 -3.38 -1.05
N GLN A 292 -4.78 -4.43 -0.97
CA GLN A 292 -4.58 -5.53 -0.04
C GLN A 292 -3.44 -6.37 -0.58
N GLY A 293 -2.42 -6.64 0.22
CA GLY A 293 -1.30 -7.49 -0.14
C GLY A 293 -0.95 -8.43 1.01
N THR A 294 -0.37 -9.57 0.67
CA THR A 294 0.18 -10.51 1.66
C THR A 294 1.61 -10.88 1.30
N THR A 295 2.43 -11.10 2.32
CA THR A 295 3.80 -11.55 2.19
C THR A 295 4.15 -12.46 3.35
N CYS A 296 4.92 -13.52 3.11
CA CYS A 296 5.30 -14.44 4.16
C CYS A 296 6.50 -13.92 4.95
N ILE A 297 6.47 -14.14 6.26
CA ILE A 297 7.63 -13.86 7.11
C ILE A 297 8.52 -15.10 7.12
N THR A 298 9.62 -15.03 6.38
CA THR A 298 10.53 -16.17 6.15
C THR A 298 11.49 -16.43 7.30
N ASN A 299 11.77 -15.42 8.14
CA ASN A 299 12.63 -15.61 9.31
C ASN A 299 11.83 -16.19 10.49
N GLU A 300 12.36 -17.22 11.11
CA GLU A 300 11.68 -18.01 12.15
C GLU A 300 11.22 -17.14 13.34
N LYS A 301 12.12 -16.27 13.86
CA LYS A 301 11.80 -15.38 14.98
C LYS A 301 10.63 -14.44 14.67
N GLY A 302 10.65 -13.84 13.48
CA GLY A 302 9.61 -12.95 13.00
C GLY A 302 8.29 -13.68 12.78
N ARG A 303 8.33 -14.89 12.21
CA ARG A 303 7.17 -15.76 12.04
C ARG A 303 6.54 -16.12 13.38
N ALA A 304 7.33 -16.61 14.34
CA ALA A 304 6.85 -16.95 15.68
C ALA A 304 6.19 -15.74 16.37
N SER A 305 6.85 -14.58 16.32
CA SER A 305 6.34 -13.34 16.88
C SER A 305 5.05 -12.86 16.18
N TYR A 306 4.94 -13.08 14.86
CA TYR A 306 3.71 -12.79 14.12
C TYR A 306 2.57 -13.73 14.52
N MET A 307 2.82 -15.04 14.60
CA MET A 307 1.83 -16.03 14.99
C MET A 307 1.32 -15.82 16.42
N GLU A 308 2.19 -15.39 17.34
CA GLU A 308 1.79 -14.95 18.68
C GLU A 308 0.82 -13.77 18.62
N ARG A 309 1.12 -12.74 17.82
CA ARG A 309 0.21 -11.59 17.64
C ARG A 309 -1.11 -11.97 16.98
N VAL A 310 -1.11 -12.88 16.01
CA VAL A 310 -2.33 -13.42 15.41
C VAL A 310 -3.19 -14.08 16.48
N ARG A 311 -2.59 -14.92 17.34
CA ARG A 311 -3.27 -15.57 18.45
C ARG A 311 -3.82 -14.55 19.45
N ASP A 312 -3.03 -13.57 19.87
CA ASP A 312 -3.46 -12.52 20.80
C ASP A 312 -4.64 -11.71 20.23
N GLY A 313 -4.56 -11.34 18.95
CA GLY A 313 -5.62 -10.60 18.26
C GLY A 313 -6.92 -11.40 18.18
N ALA A 314 -6.83 -12.67 17.76
CA ALA A 314 -7.98 -13.57 17.70
C ALA A 314 -8.58 -13.81 19.09
N HIS A 315 -7.74 -13.96 20.13
CA HIS A 315 -8.17 -14.21 21.50
C HIS A 315 -8.88 -12.99 22.09
N ALA A 316 -8.30 -11.81 21.91
CA ALA A 316 -8.90 -10.55 22.30
C ALA A 316 -10.29 -10.34 21.66
N ALA A 317 -10.42 -10.69 20.38
CA ALA A 317 -11.68 -10.54 19.64
C ALA A 317 -12.71 -11.61 20.00
N CYS A 318 -12.36 -12.89 19.97
CA CYS A 318 -13.34 -13.99 20.06
C CYS A 318 -13.60 -14.45 21.49
N VAL A 319 -12.53 -14.57 22.30
CA VAL A 319 -12.59 -15.17 23.64
C VAL A 319 -12.84 -14.12 24.71
N GLU A 320 -11.93 -13.15 24.84
CA GLU A 320 -12.03 -12.11 25.88
C GLU A 320 -13.12 -11.08 25.56
N ARG A 321 -13.35 -10.82 24.27
CA ARG A 321 -14.23 -9.76 23.77
C ARG A 321 -13.92 -8.40 24.39
N ASN A 322 -12.63 -8.09 24.46
CA ASN A 322 -12.10 -6.97 25.21
C ASN A 322 -11.61 -5.86 24.28
N VAL A 323 -12.43 -4.83 24.10
CA VAL A 323 -12.11 -3.63 23.30
C VAL A 323 -10.97 -2.78 23.88
N ASP A 324 -10.60 -2.99 25.15
CA ASP A 324 -9.47 -2.33 25.81
C ASP A 324 -8.17 -3.13 25.73
N SER A 325 -8.18 -4.28 25.05
CA SER A 325 -6.97 -5.06 24.78
C SER A 325 -5.98 -4.30 23.90
N LYS A 326 -4.71 -4.73 23.93
CA LYS A 326 -3.62 -4.10 23.17
C LYS A 326 -3.89 -4.06 21.64
N PRO A 327 -4.43 -5.10 20.98
CA PRO A 327 -4.76 -5.05 19.55
C PRO A 327 -5.82 -3.99 19.20
N PHE A 328 -6.91 -3.89 19.96
CA PHE A 328 -7.97 -2.91 19.70
C PHE A 328 -7.53 -1.47 20.01
N LYS A 329 -6.73 -1.26 21.06
CA LYS A 329 -6.09 0.04 21.30
C LYS A 329 -5.22 0.48 20.12
N ARG A 330 -4.44 -0.44 19.54
CA ARG A 330 -3.62 -0.13 18.35
C ARG A 330 -4.48 0.23 17.14
N LEU A 331 -5.58 -0.51 16.92
CA LEU A 331 -6.50 -0.22 15.83
C LEU A 331 -7.20 1.15 16.01
N ARG A 332 -7.69 1.44 17.22
CA ARG A 332 -8.29 2.74 17.59
C ARG A 332 -7.29 3.88 17.38
N ASP A 333 -6.06 3.73 17.86
CA ASP A 333 -5.00 4.72 17.69
C ASP A 333 -4.69 4.95 16.20
N ALA A 334 -4.67 3.88 15.40
CA ALA A 334 -4.42 3.99 13.97
C ALA A 334 -5.54 4.73 13.23
N ILE A 335 -6.80 4.46 13.56
CA ILE A 335 -7.94 5.20 13.01
C ILE A 335 -7.86 6.66 13.45
N LEU A 336 -7.63 6.93 14.74
CA LEU A 336 -7.48 8.30 15.27
C LEU A 336 -6.35 9.06 14.57
N ASN A 337 -5.19 8.44 14.39
CA ASN A 337 -4.06 9.08 13.73
C ASN A 337 -4.30 9.27 12.22
N GLY A 338 -4.91 8.28 11.56
CA GLY A 338 -5.16 8.34 10.11
C GLY A 338 -6.31 9.26 9.72
N THR A 339 -7.30 9.42 10.59
CA THR A 339 -8.54 10.16 10.27
C THR A 339 -8.72 11.44 11.08
N GLY A 340 -7.99 11.59 12.18
CA GLY A 340 -8.22 12.63 13.19
C GLY A 340 -9.44 12.37 14.08
N HIS A 341 -10.06 11.18 13.99
CA HIS A 341 -11.29 10.87 14.71
C HIS A 341 -11.14 9.64 15.61
N ASP A 342 -11.54 9.81 16.86
CA ASP A 342 -11.58 8.73 17.83
C ASP A 342 -12.92 7.99 17.71
N VAL A 343 -12.85 6.72 17.34
CA VAL A 343 -14.02 5.84 17.18
C VAL A 343 -14.68 5.46 18.51
N GLY A 344 -14.02 5.71 19.64
CA GLY A 344 -14.53 5.41 20.97
C GLY A 344 -14.71 3.90 21.22
N SER A 345 -15.27 3.56 22.38
CA SER A 345 -15.50 2.16 22.75
C SER A 345 -16.60 1.50 21.92
N GLU A 346 -17.63 2.26 21.52
CA GLU A 346 -18.70 1.75 20.64
C GLU A 346 -18.16 1.39 19.24
N GLY A 347 -17.33 2.25 18.64
CA GLY A 347 -16.66 1.92 17.38
C GLY A 347 -15.74 0.72 17.50
N CYS A 348 -14.98 0.61 18.61
CA CYS A 348 -14.18 -0.60 18.87
C CYS A 348 -15.02 -1.87 19.02
N GLN A 349 -16.21 -1.78 19.61
CA GLN A 349 -17.14 -2.91 19.74
C GLN A 349 -17.59 -3.39 18.35
N LEU A 350 -17.95 -2.47 17.45
CA LEU A 350 -18.30 -2.79 16.06
C LEU A 350 -17.12 -3.39 15.28
N LEU A 351 -15.91 -2.86 15.48
CA LEU A 351 -14.70 -3.43 14.89
C LEU A 351 -14.45 -4.87 15.38
N MET A 352 -14.69 -5.13 16.66
CA MET A 352 -14.57 -6.46 17.24
C MET A 352 -15.58 -7.44 16.66
N GLU A 353 -16.85 -7.03 16.53
CA GLU A 353 -17.90 -7.83 15.89
C GLU A 353 -17.55 -8.14 14.43
N GLY A 354 -17.00 -7.17 13.69
CA GLY A 354 -16.51 -7.39 12.33
C GLY A 354 -15.38 -8.43 12.26
N ILE A 355 -14.41 -8.37 13.19
CA ILE A 355 -13.32 -9.36 13.26
C ILE A 355 -13.86 -10.75 13.63
N GLN A 356 -14.78 -10.84 14.60
CA GLN A 356 -15.45 -12.10 14.96
C GLN A 356 -16.20 -12.72 13.78
N SER A 357 -16.93 -11.90 13.01
CA SER A 357 -17.60 -12.32 11.77
C SER A 357 -16.59 -12.87 10.76
N GLY A 358 -15.47 -12.18 10.56
CA GLY A 358 -14.38 -12.66 9.69
C GLY A 358 -13.79 -14.00 10.15
N CYS A 359 -13.56 -14.19 11.44
CA CYS A 359 -13.10 -15.46 12.02
C CYS A 359 -14.11 -16.58 11.77
N ALA A 360 -15.41 -16.33 11.99
CA ALA A 360 -16.48 -17.29 11.76
C ALA A 360 -16.57 -17.71 10.27
N LYS A 361 -16.50 -16.74 9.35
CA LYS A 361 -16.51 -17.02 7.90
C LYS A 361 -15.28 -17.82 7.46
N LEU A 362 -14.09 -17.48 7.96
CA LEU A 362 -12.87 -18.23 7.68
C LEU A 362 -12.99 -19.68 8.16
N HIS A 363 -13.51 -19.88 9.37
CA HIS A 363 -13.75 -21.20 9.94
C HIS A 363 -14.73 -22.02 9.09
N ALA A 364 -15.91 -21.46 8.79
CA ALA A 364 -16.92 -22.11 7.96
C ALA A 364 -16.40 -22.45 6.55
N MET A 365 -15.65 -21.52 5.94
CA MET A 365 -15.02 -21.72 4.63
C MET A 365 -14.05 -22.90 4.66
N LEU A 366 -13.17 -23.00 5.66
CA LEU A 366 -12.22 -24.10 5.79
C LEU A 366 -12.87 -25.45 6.15
N GLN A 367 -13.94 -25.44 6.94
CA GLN A 367 -14.72 -26.64 7.24
C GLN A 367 -15.42 -27.17 5.98
N SER A 368 -16.02 -26.28 5.19
CA SER A 368 -16.73 -26.66 3.96
C SER A 368 -15.78 -27.10 2.84
N LYS A 369 -14.59 -26.49 2.77
CA LYS A 369 -13.60 -26.78 1.74
C LYS A 369 -12.17 -26.63 2.29
N PRO A 370 -11.59 -27.69 2.87
CA PRO A 370 -10.25 -27.64 3.47
C PRO A 370 -9.14 -27.23 2.49
N SER A 371 -9.29 -27.52 1.20
CA SER A 371 -8.33 -27.18 0.15
C SER A 371 -8.44 -25.74 -0.38
N ILE A 372 -9.37 -24.92 0.12
CA ILE A 372 -9.64 -23.60 -0.46
C ILE A 372 -8.41 -22.70 -0.51
N LEU A 373 -7.53 -22.73 0.50
CA LEU A 373 -6.33 -21.89 0.51
C LEU A 373 -5.31 -22.33 -0.55
N GLU A 374 -5.23 -23.63 -0.83
CA GLU A 374 -4.41 -24.18 -1.91
C GLU A 374 -4.99 -23.80 -3.27
N ASP A 375 -6.31 -23.93 -3.45
CA ASP A 375 -7.00 -23.51 -4.68
C ASP A 375 -6.82 -22.02 -4.98
N LEU A 376 -6.86 -21.18 -3.95
CA LEU A 376 -6.62 -19.74 -4.08
C LEU A 376 -5.17 -19.43 -4.47
N LEU A 377 -4.21 -20.19 -3.91
CA LEU A 377 -2.80 -20.06 -4.27
C LEU A 377 -2.54 -20.52 -5.72
N MET A 378 -3.16 -21.63 -6.15
CA MET A 378 -3.10 -22.10 -7.53
C MET A 378 -3.71 -21.08 -8.51
N GLN A 379 -4.89 -20.53 -8.18
CA GLN A 379 -5.50 -19.45 -8.97
C GLN A 379 -4.61 -18.22 -9.07
N THR A 380 -3.93 -17.86 -7.98
CA THR A 380 -2.94 -16.77 -7.96
C THR A 380 -1.80 -17.08 -8.91
N GLY A 381 -1.24 -18.30 -8.84
CA GLY A 381 -0.19 -18.78 -9.75
C GLY A 381 -0.60 -18.71 -11.22
N HIS A 382 -1.82 -19.14 -11.56
CA HIS A 382 -2.36 -19.01 -12.91
C HIS A 382 -2.54 -17.54 -13.35
N ALA A 383 -2.98 -16.66 -12.45
CA ALA A 383 -3.15 -15.25 -12.77
C ALA A 383 -1.82 -14.55 -13.08
N VAL A 384 -0.71 -15.03 -12.50
CA VAL A 384 0.62 -14.46 -12.68
C VAL A 384 1.55 -15.31 -13.54
N SER A 385 1.10 -16.42 -14.12
CA SER A 385 1.97 -17.37 -14.84
C SER A 385 2.64 -16.77 -16.06
N ASP A 386 2.01 -15.77 -16.65
CA ASP A 386 2.52 -15.06 -17.81
C ASP A 386 3.50 -13.94 -17.42
N PHE A 387 3.64 -13.68 -16.12
CA PHE A 387 4.73 -12.89 -15.57
C PHE A 387 5.87 -13.85 -15.22
N GLY A 388 7.11 -13.50 -15.55
CA GLY A 388 8.26 -14.26 -15.06
C GLY A 388 8.24 -14.33 -13.52
N GLU A 389 8.60 -15.49 -12.96
CA GLU A 389 8.40 -15.82 -11.54
C GLU A 389 8.84 -14.69 -10.59
N LEU A 390 10.10 -14.23 -10.73
CA LEU A 390 10.71 -13.18 -9.91
C LEU A 390 10.00 -11.82 -9.97
N ALA A 391 9.25 -11.54 -11.03
CA ALA A 391 8.54 -10.26 -11.17
C ALA A 391 7.14 -10.29 -10.57
N SER A 392 6.60 -11.48 -10.28
CA SER A 392 5.27 -11.63 -9.68
C SER A 392 5.30 -11.69 -8.16
N GLY A 393 6.39 -12.19 -7.57
CA GLY A 393 6.50 -12.43 -6.14
C GLY A 393 5.76 -13.68 -5.64
N ILE A 394 5.38 -14.60 -6.54
CA ILE A 394 4.67 -15.83 -6.18
C ILE A 394 5.49 -16.69 -5.19
N GLU A 395 6.82 -16.64 -5.27
CA GLU A 395 7.74 -17.33 -4.36
C GLU A 395 7.69 -16.82 -2.92
N ARG A 396 7.07 -15.65 -2.69
CA ARG A 396 6.89 -15.05 -1.36
C ARG A 396 5.60 -15.51 -0.69
N LEU A 397 4.81 -16.35 -1.36
CA LEU A 397 3.62 -16.98 -0.81
C LEU A 397 3.94 -18.43 -0.44
N GLU A 398 3.81 -18.74 0.85
CA GLU A 398 4.00 -20.08 1.39
C GLU A 398 2.67 -20.60 1.91
N LEU A 399 2.15 -21.68 1.31
CA LEU A 399 0.90 -22.30 1.72
C LEU A 399 0.90 -22.65 3.21
N ALA A 400 2.02 -23.20 3.71
CA ALA A 400 2.17 -23.58 5.11
C ALA A 400 2.05 -22.38 6.07
N PHE A 401 2.56 -21.20 5.70
CA PHE A 401 2.43 -19.98 6.51
C PHE A 401 0.99 -19.49 6.58
N VAL A 402 0.27 -19.51 5.46
CA VAL A 402 -1.14 -19.11 5.39
C VAL A 402 -2.03 -20.10 6.15
N GLN A 403 -1.79 -21.41 5.99
CA GLN A 403 -2.50 -22.46 6.71
C GLN A 403 -2.26 -22.38 8.22
N GLU A 404 -1.03 -22.14 8.67
CA GLU A 404 -0.73 -21.94 10.09
C GLU A 404 -1.48 -20.73 10.66
N THR A 405 -1.48 -19.60 9.95
CA THR A 405 -2.21 -18.39 10.36
C THR A 405 -3.70 -18.69 10.49
N ALA A 406 -4.30 -19.33 9.48
CA ALA A 406 -5.71 -19.67 9.48
C ALA A 406 -6.08 -20.69 10.57
N SER A 407 -5.22 -21.67 10.80
CA SER A 407 -5.37 -22.66 11.86
C SER A 407 -5.43 -22.01 13.24
N ILE A 408 -4.52 -21.07 13.54
CA ILE A 408 -4.56 -20.32 14.81
C ILE A 408 -5.88 -19.58 14.98
N ILE A 409 -6.35 -18.88 13.94
CA ILE A 409 -7.61 -18.13 13.99
C ILE A 409 -8.79 -19.07 14.24
N CYS A 410 -8.87 -20.18 13.49
CA CYS A 410 -9.92 -21.17 13.61
C CYS A 410 -9.95 -21.82 14.99
N SER A 411 -8.79 -22.26 15.53
CA SER A 411 -8.73 -22.88 16.85
C SER A 411 -9.14 -21.92 17.97
N VAL A 412 -8.78 -20.64 17.88
CA VAL A 412 -9.21 -19.63 18.86
C VAL A 412 -10.72 -19.35 18.75
N TYR A 413 -11.25 -19.29 17.52
CA TYR A 413 -12.68 -19.14 17.29
C TYR A 413 -13.47 -20.32 17.85
N GLU A 414 -13.05 -21.56 17.60
CA GLU A 414 -13.66 -22.78 18.17
C GLU A 414 -13.66 -22.74 19.71
N ALA A 415 -12.53 -22.38 20.32
CA ALA A 415 -12.40 -22.28 21.78
C ALA A 415 -13.29 -21.21 22.41
N SER A 416 -13.74 -20.21 21.65
CA SER A 416 -14.60 -19.14 22.14
C SER A 416 -16.05 -19.57 22.41
N GLY A 417 -16.47 -20.75 21.93
CA GLY A 417 -17.85 -21.22 22.04
C GLY A 417 -18.87 -20.40 21.24
N LEU A 418 -18.42 -19.57 20.30
CA LEU A 418 -19.26 -18.76 19.41
C LEU A 418 -19.96 -19.55 18.29
N THR A 419 -19.78 -20.87 18.22
CA THR A 419 -20.49 -21.73 17.26
C THR A 419 -21.96 -21.80 17.62
N GLN A 420 -22.78 -20.99 16.95
CA GLN A 420 -24.24 -21.05 16.97
C GLN A 420 -24.77 -21.86 15.79
#